data_AF-A0A6J6T1K3-F1
#
_entry.id   AF-A0A6J6T1K3-F1
#
_cell.length_a   1.000
_cell.length_b   1.000
_cell.length_c   1.000
_cell.angle_alpha   90.00
_cell.angle_beta   90.00
_cell.angle_gamma   90.00
#
_symmetry.space_group_name_H-M   'P 1'
#
loop_
_entity.id
_entity.type
_entity.pdbx_description
1 polymer ?
#
loop_
_entity_poly.entity_id
_entity_poly.type
_entity_poly.pdbx_seq_one_letter_code
_entity_poly.pdbx_strand_id
1 'polypeptide(L)'
;MPRLKKLDVERLMNDYDLDPVAALTRALRITLDQPDGEWTAMVKAAGFTCAQRIRLQGHDPAALDELLVHLNELRTTPAHV
;
A
#
# COMPACT_ATOMS: atom_id res chain seq x y z
N MET A 1 -13.33 -5.41 -5.71
CA MET A 1 -12.14 -4.76 -5.15
C MET A 1 -11.05 -4.82 -6.21
N PRO A 2 -10.57 -3.69 -6.73
CA PRO A 2 -9.40 -3.69 -7.60
C PRO A 2 -8.22 -4.32 -6.86
N ARG A 3 -7.54 -5.25 -7.53
CA ARG A 3 -6.39 -6.00 -6.99
C ARG A 3 -5.12 -5.49 -7.67
N LEU A 4 -4.02 -5.41 -6.91
CA LEU A 4 -2.72 -5.03 -7.44
C LEU A 4 -2.25 -6.06 -8.48
N LYS A 5 -1.84 -5.57 -9.66
CA LYS A 5 -1.22 -6.42 -10.69
C LYS A 5 0.27 -6.57 -10.39
N LYS A 6 0.89 -7.57 -11.02
CA LYS A 6 2.34 -7.80 -10.91
C LYS A 6 3.16 -6.53 -11.18
N LEU A 7 2.82 -5.78 -12.23
CA LEU A 7 3.50 -4.53 -12.59
C LEU A 7 3.35 -3.44 -11.52
N ASP A 8 2.21 -3.37 -10.84
CA ASP A 8 1.97 -2.37 -9.79
C ASP A 8 2.83 -2.67 -8.56
N VAL A 9 3.00 -3.96 -8.23
CA VAL A 9 3.87 -4.42 -7.13
C VAL A 9 5.35 -4.21 -7.48
N GLU A 10 5.77 -4.51 -8.71
CA GLU A 10 7.15 -4.26 -9.14
C GLU A 10 7.51 -2.77 -9.06
N ARG A 11 6.58 -1.89 -9.47
CA ARG A 11 6.74 -0.44 -9.30
C ARG A 11 6.75 -0.03 -7.83
N LEU A 12 5.84 -0.58 -7.03
CA LEU A 12 5.80 -0.35 -5.59
C LEU A 12 7.15 -0.67 -4.95
N MET A 13 7.74 -1.84 -5.23
CA MET A 13 9.02 -2.24 -4.67
C MET A 13 10.18 -1.34 -5.13
N ASN A 14 10.22 -0.97 -6.41
CA ASN A 14 11.26 -0.08 -6.93
C ASN A 14 11.17 1.34 -6.34
N ASP A 15 9.96 1.87 -6.18
CA ASP A 15 9.74 3.21 -5.67
C ASP A 15 9.83 3.26 -4.14
N TYR A 16 9.65 2.13 -3.45
CA TYR A 16 9.65 2.06 -1.98
C TYR A 16 11.00 2.47 -1.37
N ASP A 17 12.11 2.09 -2.00
CA ASP A 17 13.46 2.46 -1.54
C ASP A 17 13.74 3.97 -1.70
N LEU A 18 12.99 4.65 -2.58
CA LEU A 18 13.15 6.08 -2.86
C LEU A 18 12.18 6.93 -2.02
N ASP A 19 10.90 6.55 -1.99
CA ASP A 19 9.85 7.20 -1.23
C ASP A 19 8.78 6.16 -0.83
N PRO A 20 8.90 5.56 0.37
CA PRO A 20 8.00 4.50 0.79
C PRO A 20 6.56 4.99 0.95
N VAL A 21 6.35 6.25 1.37
CA VAL A 21 5.01 6.80 1.59
C VAL A 21 4.32 7.04 0.26
N ALA A 22 5.00 7.64 -0.72
CA ALA A 22 4.44 7.85 -2.05
C ALA A 22 4.13 6.53 -2.75
N ALA A 23 5.04 5.55 -2.66
CA ALA A 23 4.88 4.23 -3.26
C ALA A 23 3.66 3.50 -2.66
N LEU A 24 3.56 3.44 -1.32
CA LEU A 24 2.42 2.83 -0.62
C LEU A 24 1.11 3.58 -0.89
N THR A 25 1.15 4.91 -0.95
CA THR A 25 -0.04 5.73 -1.30
C THR A 25 -0.57 5.32 -2.67
N ARG A 26 0.29 5.18 -3.67
CA ARG A 26 -0.11 4.76 -5.03
C ARG A 26 -0.76 3.37 -5.02
N ALA A 27 -0.19 2.43 -4.28
CA ALA A 27 -0.74 1.08 -4.15
C ALA A 27 -2.11 1.08 -3.44
N LEU A 28 -2.28 1.90 -2.39
CA LEU A 28 -3.57 2.09 -1.73
C LEU A 28 -4.61 2.73 -2.66
N ARG A 29 -4.25 3.75 -3.45
CA ARG A 29 -5.13 4.36 -4.45
C ARG A 29 -5.71 3.34 -5.42
N ILE A 30 -4.87 2.42 -5.89
CA ILE A 30 -5.30 1.32 -6.76
C ILE A 30 -6.21 0.36 -6.02
N THR A 31 -5.84 -0.06 -4.81
CA THR A 31 -6.57 -1.07 -4.03
C THR A 31 -7.93 -0.58 -3.54
N LEU A 32 -8.06 0.72 -3.26
CA LEU A 32 -9.27 1.38 -2.78
C LEU A 32 -10.09 2.02 -3.91
N ASP A 33 -9.63 1.93 -5.17
CA ASP A 33 -10.24 2.60 -6.33
C ASP A 33 -10.37 4.13 -6.18
N GLN A 34 -9.39 4.76 -5.52
CA GLN A 34 -9.35 6.20 -5.26
C GLN A 34 -8.09 6.83 -5.86
N PRO A 35 -8.08 7.23 -7.15
CA PRO A 35 -6.87 7.64 -7.86
C PRO A 35 -6.20 8.93 -7.33
N ASP A 36 -6.98 9.81 -6.71
CA ASP A 36 -6.54 11.13 -6.25
C ASP A 36 -6.43 11.23 -4.72
N GLY A 37 -6.46 10.09 -4.02
CA GLY A 37 -6.47 10.04 -2.57
C GLY A 37 -5.12 10.36 -1.94
N GLU A 38 -5.05 11.35 -1.05
CA GLU A 38 -3.85 11.64 -0.27
C GLU A 38 -3.57 10.56 0.80
N TRP A 39 -2.29 10.38 1.19
CA TRP A 39 -1.85 9.35 2.16
C TRP A 39 -2.76 9.24 3.39
N THR A 40 -3.03 10.38 4.05
CA THR A 40 -3.88 10.41 5.24
C THR A 40 -5.31 9.95 4.97
N ALA A 41 -5.87 10.27 3.80
CA ALA A 41 -7.19 9.83 3.40
C ALA A 41 -7.18 8.32 3.09
N MET A 42 -6.15 7.82 2.41
CA MET A 42 -5.98 6.40 2.11
C MET A 42 -5.86 5.56 3.37
N VAL A 43 -5.00 5.96 4.31
CA VAL A 43 -4.82 5.28 5.61
C VAL A 43 -6.10 5.27 6.45
N LYS A 44 -6.95 6.30 6.33
CA LYS A 44 -8.27 6.34 6.98
C LYS A 44 -9.29 5.44 6.26
N ALA A 45 -9.28 5.43 4.93
CA ALA A 45 -10.20 4.67 4.09
C ALA A 45 -9.91 3.16 4.08
N ALA A 46 -8.64 2.76 4.25
CA ALA A 46 -8.20 1.37 4.29
C ALA A 46 -8.71 0.57 5.50
N GLY A 47 -9.38 1.21 6.46
CA GLY A 47 -10.00 0.52 7.59
C GLY A 47 -9.01 0.04 8.66
N PHE A 48 -7.78 0.55 8.68
CA PHE A 48 -6.79 0.20 9.71
C PHE A 48 -7.24 0.59 11.12
N THR A 49 -6.74 -0.16 12.11
CA THR A 49 -6.94 0.16 13.53
C THR A 49 -6.34 1.51 13.89
N CYS A 50 -6.83 2.13 14.96
CA CYS A 50 -6.33 3.43 15.42
C CYS A 50 -4.80 3.41 15.66
N ALA A 51 -4.30 2.34 16.30
CA ALA A 51 -2.88 2.16 16.56
C ALA A 51 -2.05 2.08 15.27
N GLN A 52 -2.50 1.30 14.27
CA GLN A 52 -1.82 1.21 12.97
C GLN A 52 -1.82 2.56 12.23
N ARG A 53 -2.93 3.29 12.23
CA ARG A 53 -2.97 4.62 11.59
C ARG A 53 -1.99 5.58 12.21
N ILE A 54 -1.84 5.58 13.54
CA ILE A 54 -0.88 6.46 14.22
C ILE A 54 0.55 6.14 13.77
N ARG A 55 0.93 4.85 13.73
CA ARG A 55 2.26 4.44 13.25
C ARG A 55 2.48 4.80 11.77
N LEU A 56 1.50 4.52 10.91
CA LEU A 56 1.54 4.85 9.48
C LEU A 56 1.61 6.37 9.24
N GLN A 57 0.89 7.18 10.02
CA GLN A 57 0.96 8.65 9.94
C GLN A 57 2.28 9.19 10.49
N GLY A 58 2.89 8.50 11.46
CA GLY A 58 4.24 8.79 11.94
C GLY A 58 5.35 8.33 11.02
N HIS A 59 5.02 7.74 9.86
CA HIS A 59 5.98 7.13 8.93
C HIS A 59 6.91 6.11 9.63
N ASP A 60 6.39 5.37 10.59
CA ASP A 60 7.12 4.30 11.29
C ASP A 60 7.56 3.24 10.27
N PRO A 61 8.87 3.03 10.06
CA PRO A 61 9.38 2.10 9.05
C PRO A 61 8.81 0.69 9.20
N ALA A 62 8.64 0.21 10.44
CA ALA A 62 8.09 -1.12 10.68
C ALA A 62 6.63 -1.23 10.20
N ALA A 63 5.83 -0.18 10.41
CA ALA A 63 4.45 -0.15 9.96
C ALA A 63 4.32 -0.01 8.43
N LEU A 64 5.26 0.71 7.79
CA LEU A 64 5.33 0.82 6.34
C LEU A 64 5.73 -0.52 5.71
N ASP A 65 6.68 -1.23 6.30
CA ASP A 65 7.11 -2.56 5.86
C ASP A 65 5.97 -3.60 6.01
N GLU A 66 5.27 -3.59 7.15
CA GLU A 66 4.08 -4.42 7.36
C GLU A 66 3.01 -4.17 6.27
N LEU A 67 2.78 -2.91 5.90
CA LEU A 67 1.83 -2.55 4.86
C LEU A 67 2.31 -2.98 3.47
N LEU A 68 3.59 -2.83 3.17
CA LEU A 68 4.20 -3.31 1.93
C LEU A 68 4.00 -4.82 1.77
N VAL A 69 4.28 -5.60 2.81
CA VAL A 69 4.06 -7.05 2.83
C VAL A 69 2.59 -7.36 2.59
N HIS A 70 1.67 -6.70 3.29
CA HIS A 70 0.24 -6.92 3.12
C HIS A 70 -0.24 -6.62 1.69
N LEU A 71 0.20 -5.52 1.09
CA LEU A 71 -0.12 -5.16 -0.29
C LEU A 71 0.47 -6.16 -1.30
N ASN A 72 1.68 -6.65 -1.04
CA ASN A 72 2.31 -7.69 -1.84
C ASN A 72 1.56 -9.03 -1.73
N GLU A 73 1.01 -9.39 -0.56
CA GLU A 73 0.16 -10.57 -0.39
C GLU A 73 -1.19 -10.45 -1.12
N LEU A 74 -1.76 -9.25 -1.18
CA LEU A 74 -3.02 -8.97 -1.88
C LEU A 74 -2.91 -9.00 -3.41
N ARG A 75 -1.69 -9.11 -3.95
CA ARG A 75 -1.48 -9.25 -5.40
C ARG A 75 -2.14 -10.53 -5.91
N THR A 76 -2.76 -10.46 -7.08
CA THR A 76 -3.10 -11.68 -7.82
C THR A 76 -1.81 -12.35 -8.28
N THR A 77 -1.33 -13.34 -7.54
CA THR A 77 -0.44 -14.35 -8.11
C THR A 77 -1.26 -15.12 -9.16
N PRO A 78 -0.87 -15.13 -10.45
CA PRO A 78 -1.39 -16.15 -11.33
C PRO A 78 -1.00 -17.48 -10.71
N ALA A 79 -1.98 -18.31 -10.38
CA ALA A 79 -1.72 -19.71 -10.05
C ALA A 79 -0.88 -20.26 -11.20
N HIS A 80 0.37 -20.63 -10.92
CA HIS A 80 1.16 -21.40 -11.88
C HIS A 80 0.42 -22.73 -12.05
N VAL A 81 -0.10 -22.92 -13.26
CA VAL A 81 -0.55 -24.21 -13.80
C VAL A 81 0.67 -25.01 -14.20
#